data_AF-A0A8S3EDU7-F1
#
_entry.id   AF-A0A8S3EDU7-F1
#
_cell.length_a   1.000
_cell.length_b   1.000
_cell.length_c   1.000
_cell.angle_alpha   90.00
_cell.angle_beta   90.00
_cell.angle_gamma   90.00
#
_symmetry.space_group_name_H-M   'P 1'
#
loop_
_entity.id
_entity.type
_entity.pdbx_description
1 polymer ?
#
loop_
_entity_poly.entity_id
_entity_poly.type
_entity_poly.pdbx_seq_one_letter_code
_entity_poly.pdbx_strand_id
1 'polypeptide(L)'
;MTRDEREALSQRICNFYIDSSNSSVKTKSGRPYKISDEQLDGLVKSVNNRCGLSQRKLGRRFGDNPPNVPQARSIETVWALLERKVYENNWEAKYLDALARRIKQKAKEFDQNMLQTMIEGVRKKLWAMWRDGLYS
;
A
#
# COMPACT_ATOMS: atom_id res chain seq x y z
N MET A 1 11.40 8.68 19.22
CA MET A 1 10.78 7.45 18.71
C MET A 1 11.87 6.46 18.31
N THR A 2 12.09 5.44 19.14
CA THR A 2 13.07 4.38 18.91
C THR A 2 12.68 3.53 17.70
N ARG A 3 13.59 2.69 17.20
CA ARG A 3 13.30 1.80 16.07
C ARG A 3 12.14 0.84 16.38
N ASP A 4 12.11 0.32 17.60
CA ASP A 4 11.09 -0.60 18.07
C ASP A 4 9.71 0.07 18.13
N GLU A 5 9.66 1.34 18.54
CA GLU A 5 8.42 2.13 18.53
C GLU A 5 7.90 2.39 17.10
N ARG A 6 8.80 2.53 16.11
CA ARG A 6 8.42 2.66 14.68
C ARG A 6 7.87 1.36 14.13
N GLU A 7 8.51 0.23 14.44
CA GLU A 7 8.05 -1.09 14.00
C GLU A 7 6.70 -1.44 14.65
N ALA A 8 6.53 -1.16 15.94
CA ALA A 8 5.26 -1.36 16.64
C ALA A 8 4.13 -0.47 16.10
N LEU A 9 4.43 0.78 15.75
CA LEU A 9 3.46 1.69 15.11
C LEU A 9 3.07 1.20 13.71
N SER A 10 4.05 0.75 12.92
CA SER A 10 3.81 0.19 11.59
C SER A 10 2.92 -1.05 11.65
N GLN A 11 3.18 -1.97 12.59
CA GLN A 11 2.35 -3.15 12.82
C GLN A 11 0.93 -2.78 13.26
N ARG A 12 0.77 -1.80 14.15
CA ARG A 12 -0.56 -1.30 14.55
C ARG A 12 -1.36 -0.71 13.39
N ILE A 13 -0.71 0.06 12.53
CA ILE A 13 -1.36 0.65 11.35
C ILE A 13 -1.77 -0.45 10.37
N CYS A 14 -0.89 -1.42 10.10
CA CYS A 14 -1.22 -2.56 9.24
C CYS A 14 -2.41 -3.36 9.79
N ASN A 15 -2.43 -3.65 11.08
CA ASN A 15 -3.53 -4.38 11.73
C ASN A 15 -4.85 -3.60 11.65
N PHE A 16 -4.83 -2.28 11.86
CA PHE A 16 -6.02 -1.44 11.73
C PHE A 16 -6.64 -1.50 10.33
N TYR A 17 -5.83 -1.53 9.27
CA TYR A 17 -6.31 -1.67 7.90
C TYR A 17 -6.85 -3.06 7.60
N ILE A 18 -6.24 -4.12 8.14
CA ILE A 18 -6.74 -5.49 8.06
C ILE A 18 -8.11 -5.60 8.74
N ASP A 19 -8.24 -5.09 9.96
CA ASP A 19 -9.48 -5.12 10.75
C ASP A 19 -10.60 -4.27 10.12
N SER A 20 -10.25 -3.12 9.56
CA SER A 20 -11.19 -2.25 8.84
C SER A 20 -11.67 -2.89 7.53
N SER A 21 -10.79 -3.62 6.82
CA SER A 21 -11.17 -4.35 5.60
C SER A 21 -12.15 -5.49 5.91
N ASN A 22 -11.94 -6.18 7.04
CA ASN A 22 -12.82 -7.23 7.55
C ASN A 22 -14.18 -6.67 8.01
N SER A 23 -14.22 -5.42 8.50
CA SER A 23 -15.44 -4.78 9.00
C SER A 23 -16.42 -4.32 7.90
N SER A 24 -16.02 -4.27 6.62
CA SER A 24 -16.91 -3.81 5.53
C SER A 24 -17.72 -4.94 4.86
N VAL A 25 -17.47 -6.21 5.22
CA VAL A 25 -18.25 -7.34 4.71
C VAL A 25 -19.50 -7.52 5.58
N LYS A 26 -20.59 -6.85 5.19
CA LYS A 26 -21.91 -7.09 5.79
C LYS A 26 -22.37 -8.51 5.47
N THR A 27 -22.11 -9.46 6.36
CA THR A 27 -22.72 -10.80 6.29
C THR A 27 -24.19 -10.70 6.69
N LYS A 28 -25.09 -11.13 5.81
CA LYS A 28 -26.47 -11.48 6.22
C LYS A 28 -26.37 -12.52 7.35
N SER A 29 -27.19 -12.33 8.37
CA SER A 29 -27.31 -13.10 9.63
C SER A 29 -26.81 -14.56 9.61
N GLY A 30 -26.04 -14.94 10.65
CA GLY A 30 -25.95 -16.34 11.09
C GLY A 30 -24.63 -16.74 11.74
N ARG A 31 -23.56 -16.87 10.95
CA ARG A 31 -22.20 -17.19 11.43
C ARG A 31 -21.25 -16.93 10.26
N PRO A 32 -20.19 -16.12 10.42
CA PRO A 32 -19.19 -15.96 9.35
C PRO A 32 -18.64 -17.35 9.00
N TYR A 33 -18.62 -17.67 7.71
CA TYR A 33 -18.11 -18.95 7.23
C TYR A 33 -16.63 -19.04 7.65
N LYS A 34 -16.30 -20.05 8.47
CA LYS A 34 -14.90 -20.32 8.82
C LYS A 34 -14.22 -20.75 7.54
N ILE A 35 -13.30 -19.93 7.05
CA ILE A 35 -12.43 -20.31 5.93
C ILE A 35 -11.76 -21.63 6.32
N SER A 36 -11.85 -22.65 5.46
CA SER A 36 -11.18 -23.92 5.75
C SER A 36 -9.67 -23.72 5.74
N ASP A 37 -8.91 -24.57 6.44
CA ASP A 37 -7.45 -24.48 6.46
C ASP A 37 -6.87 -24.58 5.04
N GLU A 38 -7.52 -25.33 4.16
CA GLU A 38 -7.16 -25.43 2.73
C GLU A 38 -7.41 -24.12 1.96
N GLN A 39 -8.52 -23.45 2.23
CA GLN A 39 -8.84 -22.15 1.62
C GLN A 39 -7.91 -21.05 2.17
N LEU A 40 -7.54 -21.13 3.45
CA LEU A 40 -6.58 -20.23 4.08
C LEU A 40 -5.18 -20.43 3.49
N ASP A 41 -4.73 -21.67 3.35
CA ASP A 41 -3.44 -22.02 2.74
C ASP A 41 -3.39 -21.62 1.25
N GLY A 42 -4.50 -21.80 0.53
CA GLY A 42 -4.66 -21.32 -0.84
C GLY A 42 -4.54 -19.80 -0.95
N LEU A 43 -5.15 -19.06 -0.02
CA LEU A 43 -5.09 -17.60 0.04
C LEU A 43 -3.68 -17.11 0.42
N VAL A 44 -3.04 -17.74 1.40
CA VAL A 44 -1.65 -17.46 1.78
C VAL A 44 -0.71 -17.72 0.60
N LYS A 45 -0.89 -18.83 -0.13
CA LYS A 45 -0.14 -19.12 -1.36
C LYS A 45 -0.40 -18.09 -2.45
N SER A 46 -1.62 -17.58 -2.60
CA SER A 46 -1.97 -16.55 -3.59
C SER A 46 -1.36 -15.18 -3.25
N VAL A 47 -1.43 -14.77 -1.98
CA VAL A 47 -0.84 -13.53 -1.46
C VAL A 47 0.69 -13.56 -1.54
N ASN A 48 1.30 -14.73 -1.32
CA ASN A 48 2.74 -14.94 -1.48
C ASN A 48 3.17 -15.04 -2.96
N ASN A 49 2.27 -15.47 -3.85
CA ASN A 49 2.45 -15.51 -5.31
C ASN A 49 1.82 -14.29 -6.01
N ARG A 50 2.03 -13.08 -5.46
CA ARG A 50 1.34 -11.79 -5.76
C ARG A 50 1.21 -11.32 -7.23
N CYS A 51 1.51 -12.16 -8.24
CA CYS A 51 1.32 -11.88 -9.66
C CYS A 51 0.94 -13.13 -10.52
N GLY A 52 0.58 -14.28 -9.94
CA GLY A 52 0.27 -15.49 -10.73
C GLY A 52 1.49 -16.12 -11.44
N LEU A 53 2.70 -15.67 -11.10
CA LEU A 53 3.96 -16.23 -11.58
C LEU A 53 4.78 -16.69 -10.38
N SER A 54 5.26 -17.94 -10.44
CA SER A 54 6.15 -18.52 -9.42
C SER A 54 7.40 -17.67 -9.22
N GLN A 55 7.75 -17.35 -7.97
CA GLN A 55 8.97 -16.60 -7.61
C GLN A 55 10.24 -17.24 -8.20
N ARG A 56 10.31 -18.58 -8.25
CA ARG A 56 11.42 -19.31 -8.90
C ARG A 56 11.45 -19.09 -10.42
N LYS A 57 10.28 -18.93 -11.05
CA LYS A 57 10.16 -18.66 -12.49
C LYS A 57 10.55 -17.22 -12.84
N LEU A 58 10.30 -16.26 -11.93
CA LEU A 58 10.76 -14.88 -12.06
C LEU A 58 12.28 -14.77 -11.86
N GLY A 59 12.84 -15.43 -10.83
CA GLY A 59 14.29 -15.46 -10.60
C GLY A 59 15.08 -16.06 -11.76
N ARG A 60 14.59 -17.13 -12.39
CA ARG A 60 15.22 -17.69 -13.61
C ARG A 60 15.11 -16.79 -14.85
N ARG A 61 14.11 -15.91 -14.90
CA ARG A 61 13.82 -15.09 -16.10
C ARG A 61 14.46 -13.71 -16.06
N PHE A 62 14.70 -13.17 -14.86
CA PHE A 62 15.23 -11.81 -14.68
C PHE A 62 16.60 -11.75 -14.01
N GLY A 63 17.20 -12.90 -13.65
CA GLY A 63 18.58 -12.99 -13.15
C GLY A 63 18.75 -12.47 -11.71
N ASP A 64 18.01 -11.43 -11.33
CA ASP A 64 17.98 -10.81 -10.02
C ASP A 64 16.57 -10.30 -9.69
N ASN A 65 16.28 -10.14 -8.39
CA ASN A 65 15.12 -9.36 -7.94
C ASN A 65 15.28 -7.95 -8.55
N PRO A 66 14.32 -7.44 -9.34
CA PRO A 66 14.50 -6.15 -9.98
C PRO A 66 14.87 -5.11 -8.89
N PRO A 67 15.85 -4.24 -9.17
CA PRO A 67 16.29 -3.25 -8.20
C PRO A 67 15.07 -2.47 -7.70
N ASN A 68 15.08 -2.05 -6.45
CA ASN A 68 14.05 -1.15 -5.92
C ASN A 68 13.80 -0.05 -6.97
N VAL A 69 12.57 0.05 -7.51
CA VAL A 69 12.22 0.96 -8.62
C VAL A 69 11.40 2.14 -8.07
N PRO A 70 12.01 3.15 -7.42
CA PRO A 70 11.30 4.33 -6.90
C PRO A 70 10.43 5.02 -7.95
N GLN A 71 10.88 5.01 -9.21
CA GLN A 71 10.22 5.69 -10.33
C GLN A 71 8.78 5.17 -10.60
N ALA A 72 8.51 3.91 -10.24
CA ALA A 72 7.21 3.28 -10.36
C ALA A 72 6.36 3.41 -9.08
N ARG A 73 6.89 3.98 -7.99
CA ARG A 73 6.21 4.10 -6.69
C ARG A 73 5.46 5.42 -6.59
N SER A 74 4.41 5.58 -7.40
CA SER A 74 3.54 6.77 -7.34
C SER A 74 2.97 7.03 -5.94
N ILE A 75 2.85 5.98 -5.11
CA ILE A 75 2.47 6.09 -3.71
C ILE A 75 3.43 6.96 -2.89
N GLU A 76 4.74 6.94 -3.16
CA GLU A 76 5.71 7.81 -2.49
C GLU A 76 5.48 9.28 -2.86
N THR A 77 5.15 9.56 -4.12
CA THR A 77 4.75 10.89 -4.58
C THR A 77 3.46 11.35 -3.89
N VAL A 78 2.47 10.47 -3.76
CA VAL A 78 1.22 10.77 -3.04
C VAL A 78 1.50 11.08 -1.57
N TRP A 79 2.37 10.31 -0.90
CA TRP A 79 2.78 10.60 0.48
C TRP A 79 3.49 11.92 0.62
N ALA A 80 4.44 12.24 -0.27
CA ALA A 80 5.15 13.51 -0.26
C ALA A 80 4.21 14.71 -0.43
N LEU A 81 3.21 14.61 -1.31
CA LEU A 81 2.18 15.64 -1.46
C LEU A 81 1.32 15.77 -0.21
N LEU A 82 0.94 14.65 0.41
CA LEU A 82 0.10 14.65 1.60
C LEU A 82 0.84 15.26 2.78
N GLU A 83 2.11 14.90 2.96
CA GLU A 83 3.01 15.47 3.97
C GLU A 83 3.11 16.99 3.82
N ARG A 84 3.36 17.49 2.61
CA ARG A 84 3.39 18.94 2.34
C ARG A 84 2.08 19.64 2.72
N LYS A 85 0.92 19.02 2.46
CA LYS A 85 -0.38 19.56 2.88
C LYS A 85 -0.63 19.47 4.39
N VAL A 86 -0.15 18.42 5.05
CA VAL A 86 -0.35 18.22 6.49
C VAL A 86 0.39 19.30 7.28
N TYR A 87 1.63 19.59 6.90
CA TYR A 87 2.51 20.57 7.54
C TYR A 87 2.42 21.99 6.94
N GLU A 88 1.44 22.24 6.07
CA GLU A 88 1.18 23.56 5.51
C GLU A 88 0.92 24.60 6.61
N ASN A 89 1.40 25.84 6.42
CA ASN A 89 1.31 26.95 7.37
C ASN A 89 2.03 26.71 8.70
N ASN A 90 3.16 26.00 8.69
CA ASN A 90 3.92 25.65 9.89
C ASN A 90 3.07 24.93 10.95
N TRP A 91 2.12 24.12 10.49
CA TRP A 91 1.25 23.38 11.40
C TRP A 91 2.05 22.26 12.07
N GLU A 92 2.01 22.20 13.41
CA GLU A 92 2.67 21.16 14.19
C GLU A 92 1.65 20.36 15.01
N ALA A 93 1.87 19.05 15.10
CA ALA A 93 1.02 18.18 15.88
C ALA A 93 1.37 18.24 17.37
N LYS A 94 0.40 18.57 18.23
CA LYS A 94 0.56 18.57 19.69
C LYS A 94 0.54 17.16 20.30
N TYR A 95 -0.15 16.21 19.64
CA TYR A 95 -0.29 14.81 20.06
C TYR A 95 -0.69 13.94 18.86
N LEU A 96 -0.51 12.61 18.96
CA LEU A 96 -0.69 11.69 17.84
C LEU A 96 -2.12 11.70 17.24
N ASP A 97 -3.15 11.83 18.06
CA ASP A 97 -4.53 11.88 17.55
C ASP A 97 -4.81 13.14 16.73
N ALA A 98 -4.18 14.27 17.07
CA ALA A 98 -4.31 15.50 16.29
C ALA A 98 -3.68 15.31 14.90
N LEU A 99 -2.52 14.65 14.82
CA LEU A 99 -1.89 14.28 13.56
C LEU A 99 -2.77 13.34 12.74
N ALA A 100 -3.31 12.28 13.35
CA ALA A 100 -4.17 11.33 12.67
C ALA A 100 -5.44 11.99 12.10
N ARG A 101 -6.06 12.90 12.86
CA ARG A 101 -7.21 13.70 12.40
C ARG A 101 -6.83 14.62 11.25
N ARG A 102 -5.68 15.31 11.35
CA ARG A 102 -5.18 16.21 10.29
C ARG A 102 -4.88 15.47 8.99
N ILE A 103 -4.22 14.31 9.07
CA ILE A 103 -3.94 13.45 7.91
C ILE A 103 -5.25 13.04 7.23
N LYS A 104 -6.24 12.56 7.99
CA LYS A 104 -7.55 12.18 7.45
C LYS A 104 -8.28 13.37 6.80
N GLN A 105 -8.17 14.56 7.38
CA GLN A 105 -8.75 15.77 6.82
C GLN A 105 -8.08 16.14 5.49
N LYS A 106 -6.74 16.23 5.47
CA LYS A 106 -5.97 16.62 4.28
C LYS A 106 -6.04 15.60 3.15
N ALA A 107 -6.14 14.32 3.48
CA ALA A 107 -6.34 13.27 2.48
C ALA A 107 -7.70 13.39 1.76
N LYS A 108 -8.75 13.90 2.42
CA LYS A 108 -10.05 14.15 1.78
C LYS A 108 -10.05 15.37 0.84
N GLU A 109 -9.10 16.28 1.01
CA GLU A 109 -8.92 17.45 0.13
C GLU A 109 -8.14 17.12 -1.15
N PHE A 110 -7.76 15.86 -1.37
CA PHE A 110 -7.11 15.44 -2.60
C PHE A 110 -8.15 15.16 -3.68
N ASP A 111 -7.87 15.67 -4.89
CA ASP A 111 -8.68 15.36 -6.06
C ASP A 111 -8.53 13.86 -6.40
N GLN A 112 -9.67 13.17 -6.43
CA GLN A 112 -9.74 11.75 -6.75
C GLN A 112 -9.25 11.46 -8.17
N ASN A 113 -9.52 12.36 -9.13
CA ASN A 113 -9.09 12.18 -10.53
C ASN A 113 -7.56 12.29 -10.64
N MET A 114 -6.97 13.25 -9.94
CA MET A 114 -5.52 13.38 -9.83
C MET A 114 -4.87 12.10 -9.27
N LEU A 115 -5.41 11.54 -8.18
CA LEU A 115 -4.90 10.30 -7.58
C LEU A 115 -5.04 9.09 -8.52
N GLN A 116 -6.19 8.94 -9.19
CA GLN A 116 -6.40 7.88 -10.17
C GLN A 116 -5.41 7.98 -11.32
N THR A 117 -5.21 9.18 -11.87
CA THR A 117 -4.24 9.44 -12.95
C THR A 117 -2.82 9.03 -12.54
N MET A 118 -2.40 9.35 -11.31
CA MET A 118 -1.08 8.96 -10.80
C MET A 118 -0.92 7.45 -10.67
N ILE A 119 -1.96 6.74 -10.25
CA ILE A 119 -1.94 5.27 -10.09
C ILE A 119 -1.98 4.58 -11.46
N GLU A 120 -2.82 5.04 -12.37
CA GLU A 120 -2.92 4.52 -13.75
C GLU A 120 -1.60 4.69 -14.52
N GLY A 121 -0.90 5.80 -14.28
CA GLY A 121 0.43 6.07 -14.83
C GLY A 121 1.48 5.04 -14.43
N VAL A 122 1.34 4.36 -13.28
CA VAL A 122 2.28 3.33 -12.84
C VAL A 122 2.32 2.16 -13.81
N ARG A 123 1.17 1.70 -14.28
CA ARG A 123 1.11 0.59 -15.23
C ARG A 123 1.83 0.93 -16.53
N LYS A 124 1.64 2.16 -17.04
CA LYS A 124 2.35 2.65 -18.23
C LYS A 124 3.86 2.73 -17.99
N LYS A 125 4.30 3.24 -16.84
CA LYS A 125 5.72 3.29 -16.46
C LYS A 125 6.35 1.89 -16.37
N LEU A 126 5.67 0.95 -15.73
CA LEU A 126 6.14 -0.44 -15.66
C LEU A 126 6.24 -1.09 -17.05
N TRP A 127 5.27 -0.79 -17.93
CA TRP A 127 5.30 -1.25 -19.33
C TRP A 127 6.45 -0.64 -20.13
N ALA A 128 6.70 0.66 -19.98
CA ALA A 128 7.84 1.33 -20.60
C ALA A 128 9.17 0.75 -20.09
N MET A 129 9.32 0.58 -18.77
CA MET A 129 10.50 -0.04 -18.17
C MET A 129 10.73 -1.47 -18.63
N TRP A 130 9.65 -2.23 -18.86
CA TRP A 130 9.72 -3.58 -19.41
C TRP A 130 10.18 -3.60 -20.88
N ARG A 131 9.74 -2.62 -21.68
CA ARG A 131 10.04 -2.53 -23.11
C ARG A 131 11.42 -1.94 -23.39
N ASP A 132 11.76 -0.86 -22.69
CA ASP A 132 12.87 0.05 -23.02
C ASP A 132 14.03 -0.02 -21.98
N GLY A 133 13.79 -0.64 -20.83
CA GLY A 133 14.76 -0.80 -19.74
C GLY A 133 14.48 0.10 -18.51
N LEU A 134 15.13 -0.18 -17.38
CA LEU A 134 14.86 0.46 -16.08
C LEU A 134 15.08 1.99 -16.00
N TYR A 135 15.81 2.58 -16.95
CA TYR A 135 16.24 3.99 -16.96
C TYR A 135 15.95 4.72 -18.28
N SER A 136 15.09 4.16 -19.13
CA SER A 136 14.68 4.74 -20.40
C SER A 136 13.67 5.89 -20.23
#